data_AF-Q1NF68-F1
#
_entry.id   AF-Q1NF68-F1
#
_cell.length_a   1.000
_cell.length_b   1.000
_cell.length_c   1.000
_cell.angle_alpha   90.00
_cell.angle_beta   90.00
_cell.angle_gamma   90.00
#
_symmetry.space_group_name_H-M   'P 1'
#
loop_
_entity.id
_entity.type
_entity.pdbx_description
1 polymer ?
#
loop_
_entity_poly.entity_id
_entity_poly.type
_entity_poly.pdbx_seq_one_letter_code
_entity_poly.pdbx_strand_id
1 'polypeptide(L)'
;MTKSPDAGRTRQALREATMASHDRVDALFADFSLDNARDYADFLSAHSRALSALEPAAQPNQTRMPFLAQDLAALGVAPPQSLSLESAGGDGYRWGLLYALEGSRLGGAFLARRVGPGLPSAYLSATHDKGEWLAFQRALDGAAAEGGEGWLNDAVQGALAAFALFAAGAAAQKAVAHG
;
A
#
# COMPACT_ATOMS: atom_id res chain seq x y z
N MET A 1 20.97 -25.56 -5.80
CA MET A 1 19.67 -24.87 -5.63
C MET A 1 19.16 -24.49 -7.01
N THR A 2 18.34 -25.35 -7.60
CA THR A 2 17.66 -25.11 -8.88
C THR A 2 16.63 -24.02 -8.66
N LYS A 3 16.75 -22.87 -9.34
CA LYS A 3 15.69 -21.86 -9.37
C LYS A 3 14.46 -22.50 -10.01
N SER A 4 13.32 -22.48 -9.31
CA SER A 4 12.05 -22.93 -9.89
C SER A 4 11.75 -22.06 -11.12
N PRO A 5 11.33 -22.64 -12.27
CA PRO A 5 11.06 -21.91 -13.50
C PRO A 5 9.96 -20.83 -13.39
N ASP A 6 9.23 -20.81 -12.27
CA ASP A 6 8.16 -19.87 -11.96
C ASP A 6 8.59 -18.69 -11.06
N ALA A 7 9.85 -18.66 -10.60
CA ALA A 7 10.34 -17.57 -9.73
C ALA A 7 10.19 -16.20 -10.42
N GLY A 8 9.38 -15.32 -9.82
CA GLY A 8 9.06 -14.00 -10.34
C GLY A 8 7.92 -13.93 -11.36
N ARG A 9 7.33 -15.05 -11.81
CA ARG A 9 6.16 -15.03 -12.72
C ARG A 9 4.92 -14.47 -12.04
N THR A 10 4.66 -14.86 -10.80
CA THR A 10 3.55 -14.35 -9.99
C THR A 10 3.63 -12.83 -9.83
N ARG A 11 4.79 -12.33 -9.43
CA ARG A 11 5.02 -10.89 -9.29
C ARG A 11 4.84 -10.14 -10.62
N GLN A 12 5.30 -10.72 -11.72
CA GLN A 12 5.14 -10.13 -13.05
C GLN A 12 3.67 -10.05 -13.44
N ALA A 13 2.90 -11.12 -13.25
CA ALA A 13 1.47 -11.16 -13.53
C ALA A 13 0.69 -10.14 -12.67
N LEU A 14 1.01 -10.02 -11.38
CA LEU A 14 0.42 -9.01 -10.50
C LEU A 14 0.75 -7.60 -11.00
N ARG A 15 2.02 -7.32 -11.32
CA ARG A 15 2.45 -6.02 -11.86
C ARG A 15 1.71 -5.65 -13.13
N GLU A 16 1.60 -6.58 -14.08
CA GLU A 16 0.89 -6.36 -15.34
C GLU A 16 -0.60 -6.08 -15.09
N ALA A 17 -1.25 -6.90 -14.26
CA ALA A 17 -2.66 -6.77 -13.96
C ALA A 17 -3.01 -5.46 -13.22
N THR A 18 -2.08 -4.93 -12.40
CA THR A 18 -2.35 -3.74 -11.58
C THR A 18 -1.74 -2.44 -12.13
N MET A 19 -1.08 -2.45 -13.29
CA MET A 19 -0.35 -1.30 -13.81
C MET A 19 -1.25 -0.06 -13.99
N ALA A 20 -2.43 -0.22 -14.61
CA ALA A 20 -3.37 0.89 -14.79
C ALA A 20 -3.91 1.44 -13.45
N SER A 21 -4.13 0.56 -12.47
CA SER A 21 -4.57 0.95 -11.13
C SER A 21 -3.49 1.69 -10.36
N HIS A 22 -2.22 1.28 -10.52
CA HIS A 22 -1.07 1.97 -9.98
C HIS A 22 -0.95 3.39 -10.56
N ASP A 23 -0.96 3.53 -11.89
CA ASP A 23 -0.86 4.83 -12.55
C ASP A 23 -1.98 5.78 -12.14
N ARG A 24 -3.21 5.25 -11.98
CA ARG A 24 -4.34 6.02 -11.47
C ARG A 24 -4.12 6.51 -10.04
N VAL A 25 -3.62 5.66 -9.15
CA VAL A 25 -3.32 6.03 -7.77
C VAL A 25 -2.23 7.10 -7.74
N ASP A 26 -1.14 6.93 -8.49
CA ASP A 26 -0.07 7.92 -8.60
C ASP A 26 -0.60 9.28 -9.06
N ALA A 27 -1.44 9.30 -10.11
CA ALA A 27 -2.06 10.54 -10.60
C ALA A 27 -2.96 11.20 -9.54
N LEU A 28 -3.74 10.41 -8.78
CA LEU A 28 -4.58 10.96 -7.72
C LEU A 28 -3.77 11.55 -6.57
N PHE A 29 -2.62 10.96 -6.23
CA PHE A 29 -1.76 11.44 -5.15
C PHE A 29 -0.78 12.54 -5.58
N ALA A 30 -0.55 12.73 -6.88
CA ALA A 30 0.37 13.74 -7.41
C ALA A 30 -0.03 15.19 -7.03
N ASP A 31 -1.32 15.43 -6.77
CA ASP A 31 -1.84 16.75 -6.41
C ASP A 31 -1.51 17.17 -4.97
N PHE A 32 -1.08 16.25 -4.10
CA PHE A 32 -0.71 16.59 -2.73
C PHE A 32 0.75 17.06 -2.66
N SER A 33 0.98 18.29 -2.19
CA SER A 33 2.32 18.80 -1.95
C SER A 33 2.89 18.25 -0.65
N LEU A 34 3.98 17.51 -0.71
CA LEU A 34 4.60 16.89 0.48
C LEU A 34 5.49 17.86 1.28
N ASP A 35 5.74 19.06 0.76
CA ASP A 35 6.46 20.15 1.43
C ASP A 35 5.53 21.17 2.12
N ASN A 36 4.22 21.09 1.85
CA ASN A 36 3.21 21.88 2.53
C ASN A 36 2.58 21.05 3.66
N ALA A 37 2.61 21.57 4.89
CA ALA A 37 2.12 20.84 6.07
C ALA A 37 0.65 20.40 5.95
N ARG A 38 -0.21 21.22 5.36
CA ARG A 38 -1.64 20.92 5.20
C ARG A 38 -1.85 19.85 4.13
N ASP A 39 -1.29 20.06 2.94
CA ASP A 39 -1.45 19.10 1.84
C ASP A 39 -0.80 17.75 2.19
N TYR A 40 0.30 17.77 2.94
CA TYR A 40 0.93 16.56 3.46
C TYR A 40 0.08 15.85 4.51
N ALA A 41 -0.59 16.59 5.41
CA ALA A 41 -1.54 15.99 6.35
C ALA A 41 -2.74 15.35 5.61
N ASP A 42 -3.20 15.97 4.51
CA ASP A 42 -4.21 15.39 3.64
C ASP A 42 -3.70 14.12 2.95
N PHE A 43 -2.48 14.12 2.41
CA PHE A 43 -1.84 12.93 1.86
C PHE A 43 -1.80 11.77 2.88
N LEU A 44 -1.40 12.04 4.12
CA LEU A 44 -1.33 11.05 5.20
C LEU A 44 -2.73 10.57 5.60
N SER A 45 -3.70 11.48 5.67
CA SER A 45 -5.09 11.14 5.98
C SER A 45 -5.69 10.21 4.92
N ALA A 46 -5.44 10.49 3.64
CA ALA A 46 -5.85 9.62 2.53
C ALA A 46 -5.26 8.21 2.66
N HIS A 47 -3.97 8.09 3.01
CA HIS A 47 -3.34 6.79 3.29
C HIS A 47 -3.93 6.11 4.52
N SER A 48 -4.20 6.86 5.60
CA SER A 48 -4.79 6.34 6.84
C SER A 48 -6.11 5.62 6.56
N ARG A 49 -6.96 6.22 5.73
CA ARG A 49 -8.28 5.69 5.36
C ARG A 49 -8.18 4.31 4.72
N ALA A 50 -7.19 4.11 3.85
CA ALA A 50 -6.97 2.85 3.15
C ALA A 50 -6.26 1.82 4.05
N LEU A 51 -5.15 2.20 4.69
CA LEU A 51 -4.35 1.28 5.50
C LEU A 51 -5.10 0.70 6.70
N SER A 52 -6.00 1.50 7.30
CA SER A 52 -6.82 1.04 8.43
C SER A 52 -7.69 -0.18 8.07
N ALA A 53 -8.11 -0.29 6.81
CA ALA A 53 -8.87 -1.43 6.31
C ALA A 53 -7.96 -2.54 5.75
N LEU A 54 -6.86 -2.17 5.11
CA LEU A 54 -5.98 -3.10 4.40
C LEU A 54 -5.06 -3.91 5.32
N GLU A 55 -4.44 -3.28 6.32
CA GLU A 55 -3.45 -3.96 7.17
C GLU A 55 -4.03 -5.16 7.95
N PRO A 56 -5.22 -5.07 8.60
CA PRO A 56 -5.80 -6.21 9.29
C PRO A 56 -6.11 -7.38 8.36
N ALA A 57 -6.49 -7.10 7.11
CA ALA A 57 -6.81 -8.11 6.11
C ALA A 57 -5.55 -8.72 5.49
N ALA A 58 -4.56 -7.90 5.12
CA ALA A 58 -3.33 -8.32 4.47
C ALA A 58 -2.34 -9.04 5.41
N GLN A 59 -2.38 -8.69 6.70
CA GLN A 59 -1.51 -9.22 7.75
C GLN A 59 0.00 -9.08 7.43
N PRO A 60 0.50 -7.84 7.21
CA PRO A 60 1.93 -7.63 6.98
C PRO A 60 2.73 -7.97 8.24
N ASN A 61 3.99 -8.37 8.07
CA ASN A 61 4.90 -8.63 9.19
C ASN A 61 5.16 -7.38 10.04
N GLN A 62 5.10 -6.20 9.42
CA GLN A 62 5.19 -4.91 10.08
C GLN A 62 4.04 -4.02 9.61
N THR A 63 3.18 -3.62 10.55
CA THR A 63 2.13 -2.64 10.30
C THR A 63 2.73 -1.23 10.27
N ARG A 64 2.22 -0.37 9.37
CA ARG A 64 2.64 1.02 9.23
C ARG A 64 1.65 2.01 9.83
N MET A 65 0.45 1.56 10.18
CA MET A 65 -0.56 2.38 10.86
C MET A 65 -0.03 3.11 12.12
N PRO A 66 0.80 2.50 13.00
CA PRO A 66 1.34 3.23 14.16
C PRO A 66 2.22 4.44 13.78
N PHE A 67 3.07 4.29 12.77
CA PHE A 67 3.92 5.39 12.28
C PHE A 67 3.09 6.49 11.60
N LEU A 68 2.04 6.08 10.87
CA LEU A 68 1.12 7.02 10.24
C LEU A 68 0.33 7.81 11.28
N ALA A 69 -0.17 7.14 12.33
CA ALA A 69 -0.87 7.79 13.43
C ALA A 69 0.04 8.76 14.19
N GLN A 70 1.31 8.41 14.37
CA GLN A 70 2.32 9.30 14.95
C GLN A 70 2.52 10.57 14.11
N ASP A 71 2.68 10.43 12.80
CA ASP A 71 2.88 11.58 11.90
C ASP A 71 1.64 12.49 11.86
N LEU A 72 0.43 11.92 11.81
CA LEU A 72 -0.83 12.69 11.89
C LEU A 72 -0.96 13.44 13.21
N ALA A 73 -0.65 12.79 14.34
CA ALA A 73 -0.68 13.42 15.66
C ALA A 73 0.33 14.58 15.77
N ALA A 74 1.53 14.43 15.20
CA ALA A 74 2.53 15.49 15.14
C ALA A 74 2.08 16.69 14.29
N LEU A 75 1.21 16.48 13.30
CA LEU A 75 0.57 17.53 12.50
C LEU A 75 -0.72 18.08 13.14
N GLY A 76 -1.13 17.57 14.31
CA GLY A 76 -2.36 17.98 14.98
C GLY A 76 -3.64 17.50 14.28
N VAL A 77 -3.55 16.47 13.44
CA VAL A 77 -4.68 15.91 12.69
C VAL A 77 -5.15 14.60 13.33
N ALA A 78 -6.46 14.52 13.59
CA ALA A 78 -7.06 13.27 14.08
C ALA A 78 -7.13 12.23 12.94
N PRO A 79 -6.90 10.94 13.23
CA PRO A 79 -7.06 9.88 12.23
C PRO A 79 -8.47 9.90 11.62
N PRO A 80 -8.60 9.91 10.28
CA PRO A 80 -9.90 9.89 9.64
C PRO A 80 -10.58 8.53 9.77
N GLN A 81 -11.89 8.51 9.51
CA GLN A 81 -12.65 7.26 9.44
C GLN A 81 -12.08 6.33 8.36
N SER A 82 -11.85 5.07 8.74
CA SER A 82 -11.44 4.00 7.83
C SER A 82 -12.45 3.80 6.69
N LEU A 83 -11.95 3.46 5.51
CA LEU A 83 -12.78 2.90 4.45
C LEU A 83 -13.18 1.46 4.80
N SER A 84 -14.18 0.95 4.08
CA SER A 84 -14.58 -0.45 4.14
C SER A 84 -13.85 -1.23 3.05
N LEU A 85 -13.29 -2.38 3.41
CA LEU A 85 -12.77 -3.36 2.46
C LEU A 85 -13.80 -4.48 2.31
N GLU A 86 -14.32 -4.66 1.10
CA GLU A 86 -15.10 -5.84 0.77
C GLU A 86 -14.15 -7.02 0.57
N SER A 87 -14.04 -7.88 1.58
CA SER A 87 -13.19 -9.07 1.51
C SER A 87 -13.89 -10.18 0.74
N ALA A 88 -13.25 -10.67 -0.33
CA ALA A 88 -13.69 -11.87 -1.04
C ALA A 88 -13.27 -13.18 -0.32
N GLY A 89 -12.44 -13.10 0.72
CA GLY A 89 -11.82 -14.25 1.38
C GLY A 89 -10.71 -14.90 0.55
N GLY A 90 -10.06 -15.93 1.11
CA GLY A 90 -9.03 -16.71 0.44
C GLY A 90 -7.58 -16.22 0.63
N ASP A 91 -6.63 -17.15 0.59
CA ASP A 91 -5.21 -16.84 0.81
C ASP A 91 -4.62 -16.02 -0.36
N GLY A 92 -4.98 -16.33 -1.61
CA GLY A 92 -4.54 -15.56 -2.77
C GLY A 92 -4.92 -14.08 -2.65
N TYR A 93 -6.18 -13.79 -2.33
CA TYR A 93 -6.66 -12.42 -2.11
C TYR A 93 -5.84 -11.68 -1.06
N ARG A 94 -5.58 -12.32 0.09
CA ARG A 94 -4.73 -11.76 1.15
C ARG A 94 -3.33 -11.42 0.62
N TRP A 95 -2.70 -12.31 -0.15
CA TRP A 95 -1.39 -12.07 -0.76
C TRP A 95 -1.41 -10.94 -1.78
N GLY A 96 -2.51 -10.78 -2.51
CA GLY A 96 -2.75 -9.64 -3.39
C GLY A 96 -2.73 -8.30 -2.65
N LEU A 97 -3.48 -8.22 -1.54
CA LEU A 97 -3.46 -7.04 -0.67
C LEU A 97 -2.04 -6.76 -0.16
N LEU A 98 -1.37 -7.79 0.35
CA LEU A 98 -0.01 -7.68 0.88
C LEU A 98 0.99 -7.22 -0.19
N TYR A 99 0.88 -7.72 -1.42
CA TYR A 99 1.70 -7.27 -2.54
C TYR A 99 1.60 -5.76 -2.79
N ALA A 100 0.38 -5.21 -2.77
CA ALA A 100 0.19 -3.77 -2.94
C ALA A 100 0.77 -2.97 -1.75
N LEU A 101 0.63 -3.45 -0.52
CA LEU A 101 1.19 -2.80 0.68
C LEU A 101 2.73 -2.81 0.68
N GLU A 102 3.35 -3.94 0.33
CA GLU A 102 4.80 -4.03 0.23
C GLU A 102 5.31 -3.18 -0.95
N GLY A 103 4.61 -3.15 -2.09
CA GLY A 103 4.93 -2.23 -3.18
C GLY A 103 4.88 -0.75 -2.76
N SER A 104 3.87 -0.36 -1.98
CA SER A 104 3.73 0.99 -1.43
C SER A 104 4.91 1.40 -0.53
N ARG A 105 5.54 0.45 0.20
CA ARG A 105 6.75 0.74 1.01
C ARG A 105 7.96 1.14 0.17
N LEU A 106 8.10 0.59 -1.04
CA LEU A 106 9.17 0.95 -1.98
C LEU A 106 8.98 2.38 -2.49
N GLY A 107 7.75 2.73 -2.89
CA GLY A 107 7.41 4.09 -3.33
C GLY A 107 7.55 5.11 -2.20
N GLY A 108 7.20 4.72 -0.96
CA GLY A 108 7.34 5.54 0.24
C GLY A 108 8.76 6.08 0.44
N ALA A 109 9.79 5.28 0.17
CA ALA A 109 11.19 5.70 0.26
C ALA A 109 11.53 6.89 -0.64
N PHE A 110 10.93 6.94 -1.84
CA PHE A 110 11.09 8.06 -2.76
C PHE A 110 10.31 9.29 -2.29
N LEU A 111 9.07 9.10 -1.81
CA LEU A 111 8.22 10.17 -1.30
C LEU A 111 8.79 10.80 -0.02
N ALA A 112 9.42 10.02 0.86
CA ALA A 112 10.05 10.50 2.08
C ALA A 112 11.08 11.62 1.81
N ARG A 113 11.79 11.55 0.67
CA ARG A 113 12.79 12.57 0.27
C ARG A 113 12.16 13.89 -0.18
N ARG A 114 10.86 13.90 -0.46
CA ARG A 114 10.09 15.07 -0.88
C ARG A 114 9.35 15.73 0.28
N VAL A 115 9.36 15.11 1.47
CA VAL A 115 8.74 15.68 2.66
C VAL A 115 9.47 16.95 3.08
N GLY A 116 8.71 18.01 3.35
CA GLY A 116 9.25 19.32 3.72
C GLY A 116 10.13 19.28 4.97
N PRO A 117 11.16 20.15 5.08
CA PRO A 117 12.01 20.21 6.27
C PRO A 117 11.19 20.46 7.55
N GLY A 118 11.42 19.64 8.58
CA GLY A 118 10.73 19.76 9.87
C GLY A 118 9.35 19.09 9.94
N LEU A 119 8.85 18.53 8.83
CA LEU A 119 7.63 17.72 8.84
C LEU A 119 7.92 16.28 9.29
N PRO A 120 6.96 15.61 9.96
CA PRO A 120 7.13 14.24 10.42
C PRO A 120 7.12 13.26 9.24
N SER A 121 7.93 12.21 9.32
CA SER A 121 8.15 11.29 8.19
C SER A 121 8.31 9.83 8.60
N ALA A 122 7.88 9.46 9.81
CA ALA A 122 8.02 8.09 10.31
C ALA A 122 7.30 7.09 9.39
N TYR A 123 6.13 7.44 8.87
CA TYR A 123 5.33 6.60 7.99
C TYR A 123 6.01 6.33 6.64
N LEU A 124 6.45 7.40 5.95
CA LEU A 124 7.11 7.26 4.65
C LEU A 124 8.52 6.68 4.78
N SER A 125 9.14 6.82 5.94
CA SER A 125 10.45 6.22 6.26
C SER A 125 10.36 4.76 6.73
N ALA A 126 9.16 4.23 6.98
CA ALA A 126 8.94 2.81 7.32
C ALA A 126 9.05 1.91 6.07
N THR A 127 10.23 1.93 5.46
CA THR A 127 10.57 1.20 4.22
C THR A 127 11.07 -0.21 4.54
N HIS A 128 11.45 -0.98 3.52
CA HIS A 128 12.08 -2.28 3.69
C HIS A 128 13.51 -2.16 4.25
N ASP A 129 13.81 -2.99 5.24
CA ASP A 129 15.19 -3.26 5.62
C ASP A 129 15.91 -4.07 4.54
N LYS A 130 17.25 -4.12 4.65
CA LYS A 130 18.11 -4.80 3.67
C LYS A 130 17.68 -6.26 3.48
N GLY A 131 17.14 -6.56 2.31
CA GLY A 131 16.75 -7.91 1.91
C GLY A 131 15.30 -8.29 2.20
N GLU A 132 14.53 -7.45 2.91
CA GLU A 132 13.11 -7.73 3.19
C GLU A 132 12.28 -7.80 1.91
N TRP A 133 12.50 -6.89 0.96
CA TRP A 133 11.81 -6.95 -0.34
C TRP A 133 12.10 -8.24 -1.10
N LEU A 134 13.34 -8.74 -1.03
CA LEU A 134 13.69 -10.01 -1.67
C LEU A 134 13.10 -11.21 -0.91
N ALA A 135 13.02 -11.13 0.43
CA ALA A 135 12.37 -12.14 1.25
C ALA A 135 10.86 -12.22 0.95
N PHE A 136 10.19 -11.07 0.86
CA PHE A 136 8.79 -10.98 0.46
C PHE A 136 8.56 -11.62 -0.92
N GLN A 137 9.38 -11.30 -1.93
CA GLN A 137 9.23 -11.89 -3.26
C GLN A 137 9.34 -13.41 -3.24
N ARG A 138 10.28 -13.97 -2.47
CA ARG A 138 10.39 -15.42 -2.31
C ARG A 138 9.18 -16.03 -1.60
N ALA A 139 8.64 -15.35 -0.60
CA ALA A 139 7.46 -15.80 0.13
C ALA A 139 6.21 -15.78 -0.77
N LEU A 140 6.05 -14.74 -1.59
CA LEU A 140 4.99 -14.64 -2.59
C LEU A 140 5.07 -15.78 -3.63
N ASP A 141 6.27 -16.03 -4.17
CA ASP A 141 6.46 -17.12 -5.13
C ASP A 141 6.20 -18.51 -4.48
N GLY A 142 6.57 -18.69 -3.21
CA GLY A 142 6.28 -19.90 -2.45
C GLY A 142 4.79 -20.12 -2.24
N ALA A 143 4.08 -19.08 -1.79
CA ALA A 143 2.63 -19.15 -1.59
C ALA A 143 1.88 -19.42 -2.91
N ALA A 144 2.33 -18.82 -4.02
CA ALA A 144 1.75 -19.09 -5.33
C ALA A 144 1.92 -20.55 -5.77
N ALA A 145 3.07 -21.17 -5.45
CA ALA A 145 3.33 -22.56 -5.77
C ALA A 145 2.46 -23.53 -4.94
N GLU A 146 2.10 -23.15 -3.72
CA GLU A 146 1.24 -23.93 -2.81
C GLU A 146 -0.26 -23.68 -3.04
N GLY A 147 -0.63 -22.52 -3.58
CA GLY A 147 -1.99 -22.02 -3.66
C GLY A 147 -2.92 -22.74 -4.64
N GLY A 148 -2.37 -23.49 -5.60
CA GLY A 148 -3.16 -24.26 -6.58
C GLY A 148 -3.93 -23.41 -7.60
N GLU A 149 -4.92 -24.03 -8.24
CA GLU A 149 -5.74 -23.39 -9.28
C GLU A 149 -6.56 -22.22 -8.70
N GLY A 150 -6.63 -21.10 -9.44
CA GLY A 150 -7.40 -19.92 -9.04
C GLY A 150 -6.67 -18.95 -8.10
N TRP A 151 -5.63 -19.40 -7.37
CA TRP A 151 -4.92 -18.56 -6.39
C TRP A 151 -4.36 -17.27 -7.00
N LEU A 152 -3.79 -17.33 -8.20
CA LEU A 152 -3.26 -16.14 -8.87
C LEU A 152 -4.37 -15.14 -9.24
N ASN A 153 -5.55 -15.63 -9.63
CA ASN A 153 -6.69 -14.75 -9.91
C ASN A 153 -7.12 -14.05 -8.62
N ASP A 154 -7.24 -14.78 -7.52
CA ASP A 154 -7.58 -14.20 -6.21
C ASP A 154 -6.54 -13.15 -5.80
N ALA A 155 -5.24 -13.42 -5.99
CA ALA A 155 -4.17 -12.46 -5.73
C ALA A 155 -4.26 -11.21 -6.59
N VAL A 156 -4.64 -11.34 -7.87
CA VAL A 156 -4.92 -10.17 -8.71
C VAL A 156 -6.11 -9.37 -8.17
N GLN A 157 -7.20 -10.04 -7.78
CA GLN A 157 -8.37 -9.35 -7.20
C GLN A 157 -8.02 -8.62 -5.90
N GLY A 158 -7.22 -9.24 -5.02
CA GLY A 158 -6.73 -8.61 -3.80
C GLY A 158 -5.88 -7.38 -4.09
N ALA A 159 -4.93 -7.47 -5.02
CA ALA A 159 -4.09 -6.33 -5.38
C ALA A 159 -4.92 -5.17 -5.97
N LEU A 160 -5.87 -5.48 -6.86
CA LEU A 160 -6.79 -4.50 -7.44
C LEU A 160 -7.66 -3.83 -6.36
N ALA A 161 -8.16 -4.59 -5.39
CA ALA A 161 -8.94 -4.06 -4.26
C ALA A 161 -8.10 -3.10 -3.41
N ALA A 162 -6.84 -3.41 -3.15
CA ALA A 162 -5.94 -2.51 -2.43
C ALA A 162 -5.73 -1.18 -3.18
N PHE A 163 -5.44 -1.21 -4.48
CA PHE A 163 -5.32 0.03 -5.27
C PHE A 163 -6.64 0.81 -5.31
N ALA A 164 -7.78 0.14 -5.40
CA ALA A 164 -9.09 0.79 -5.35
C ALA A 164 -9.31 1.52 -4.01
N LEU A 165 -8.91 0.93 -2.88
CA LEU A 165 -8.99 1.59 -1.57
C LEU A 165 -8.07 2.81 -1.47
N PHE A 166 -6.84 2.74 -1.99
CA PHE A 166 -5.97 3.93 -2.05
C PHE A 166 -6.56 5.05 -2.91
N ALA A 167 -7.11 4.71 -4.09
CA ALA A 167 -7.79 5.67 -4.96
C ALA A 167 -9.01 6.30 -4.28
N ALA A 168 -9.82 5.49 -3.58
CA ALA A 168 -10.96 5.98 -2.81
C ALA A 168 -10.52 6.86 -1.63
N GLY A 169 -9.41 6.53 -0.96
CA GLY A 169 -8.82 7.34 0.11
C GLY A 169 -8.41 8.73 -0.37
N ALA A 170 -7.73 8.81 -1.51
CA ALA A 170 -7.37 10.08 -2.13
C ALA A 170 -8.61 10.90 -2.52
N ALA A 171 -9.60 10.28 -3.17
CA ALA A 171 -10.83 10.95 -3.57
C ALA A 171 -11.62 11.48 -2.36
N ALA A 172 -11.77 10.67 -1.31
CA ALA A 172 -12.44 11.06 -0.07
C ALA A 172 -11.75 12.25 0.60
N GLN A 173 -10.41 12.27 0.62
CA GLN A 173 -9.70 13.39 1.23
C GLN A 173 -9.80 14.67 0.41
N LYS A 174 -9.72 14.60 -0.92
CA LYS A 174 -9.96 15.76 -1.79
C LYS A 174 -11.35 16.35 -1.58
N ALA A 175 -12.37 15.52 -1.41
CA ALA A 175 -13.73 15.99 -1.10
C ALA A 175 -13.80 16.76 0.22
N VAL A 176 -13.02 16.37 1.25
CA VAL A 176 -12.93 17.09 2.53
C VAL A 176 -12.17 18.41 2.38
N ALA A 177 -11.13 18.48 1.55
CA ALA A 177 -10.35 19.69 1.36
C ALA A 177 -11.09 20.79 0.57
N HIS A 178 -12.07 20.41 -0.25
CA HIS A 178 -12.87 21.31 -1.08
C HIS A 178 -14.28 21.62 -0.52
N GLY A 179 -14.67 21.00 0.59
CA GLY A 179 -15.94 21.25 1.29
C GLY A 179 -15.77 22.22 2.44
#